data_AF-A0A7V6B5J4-F1
#
_entry.id   AF-A0A7V6B5J4-F1
#
_cell.length_a   1.000
_cell.length_b   1.000
_cell.length_c   1.000
_cell.angle_alpha   90.00
_cell.angle_beta   90.00
_cell.angle_gamma   90.00
#
_symmetry.space_group_name_H-M   'P 1'
#
loop_
_entity.id
_entity.type
_entity.pdbx_description
1 polymer ?
#
loop_
_entity_poly.entity_id
_entity_poly.type
_entity_poly.pdbx_seq_one_letter_code
_entity_poly.pdbx_strand_id
1 'polypeptide(L)'
;MRRFLAFGILICTVIACGEKRELGLQETANSIEVVITDPHDLGLAEKPLPRQNLTLHLDLRVLDGLGKTMQGFNGYVRLSARPGQVQASGDGVIGNDVLIRNGEGKGVVVTLSRAFGVTTIWAQDIGFLPSSNAKKACSDKIDNDGDGRTDYPWDDGCFDENDDSEEGGSGVAGVSAPIYFDMPTVAEIQGKGESDTKVSPFSGEAVLVKDGFLVVTQVTKDGMYVTDIDDAGPLNHIFIYNFNTPPGVRVCDRVKGVSGIISEFYKFTELNFPSWIVEEWHPKKGQCPVPEPVVLDESTLASNKTMEGYESALVRVVNVRIADELKDCDFNKDGSVDYRDYNTNYCSEECACREECEKSPTCTEINQYRAYGQWAVSVGNSKVFVVSQEALPDFDPFAEGHKKTISSITGNLRNMSFLKPAWIIYPRCPDDIVLDGSPKPIAQTCVNPRTSGEEDEPN
;
A
#
# COMPACT_ATOMS: atom_id res chain seq x y z
N MET A 1 -4.83 106.56 20.80
CA MET A 1 -5.26 106.19 19.43
C MET A 1 -5.41 104.67 19.38
N ARG A 2 -6.62 104.17 19.12
CA ARG A 2 -6.89 102.74 18.88
C ARG A 2 -6.17 102.29 17.60
N ARG A 3 -5.44 101.17 17.62
CA ARG A 3 -5.20 100.34 16.44
C ARG A 3 -5.39 98.87 16.81
N PHE A 4 -6.23 98.23 16.00
CA PHE A 4 -6.81 96.91 16.12
C PHE A 4 -5.79 95.78 15.96
N LEU A 5 -5.97 94.70 16.75
CA LEU A 5 -5.38 93.39 16.51
C LEU A 5 -5.90 92.81 15.20
N ALA A 6 -5.00 92.25 14.38
CA ALA A 6 -5.33 91.30 13.33
C ALA A 6 -4.80 89.93 13.75
N PHE A 7 -5.72 89.03 14.13
CA PHE A 7 -5.44 87.62 14.37
C PHE A 7 -5.35 86.92 13.01
N GLY A 8 -4.14 86.58 12.58
CA GLY A 8 -3.93 85.69 11.43
C GLY A 8 -4.09 84.25 11.87
N ILE A 9 -5.19 83.60 11.50
CA ILE A 9 -5.37 82.16 11.66
C ILE A 9 -4.55 81.48 10.55
N LEU A 10 -3.45 80.85 10.93
CA LEU A 10 -2.68 79.96 10.06
C LEU A 10 -3.39 78.60 10.04
N ILE A 11 -4.15 78.32 8.98
CA ILE A 11 -4.75 77.00 8.75
C ILE A 11 -3.64 76.07 8.27
N CYS A 12 -3.09 75.27 9.19
CA CYS A 12 -2.30 74.09 8.82
C CYS A 12 -3.26 73.03 8.29
N THR A 13 -3.35 72.89 6.96
CA THR A 13 -3.92 71.69 6.33
C THR A 13 -2.97 70.53 6.60
N VAL A 14 -3.31 69.70 7.58
CA VAL A 14 -2.69 68.38 7.77
C VAL A 14 -3.17 67.51 6.61
N ILE A 15 -2.37 67.39 5.56
CA ILE A 15 -2.59 66.36 4.53
C ILE A 15 -2.11 65.05 5.15
N ALA A 16 -3.03 64.31 5.74
CA ALA A 16 -2.78 62.91 6.06
C ALA A 16 -2.72 62.14 4.74
N CYS A 17 -1.55 61.65 4.34
CA CYS A 17 -1.45 60.58 3.35
C CYS A 17 -2.05 59.32 3.98
N GLY A 18 -3.37 59.16 3.87
CA GLY A 18 -4.00 57.86 4.06
C GLY A 18 -3.80 57.04 2.80
N GLU A 19 -2.79 56.17 2.78
CA GLU A 19 -2.74 55.10 1.80
C GLU A 19 -3.88 54.13 2.14
N LYS A 20 -4.99 54.23 1.39
CA LYS A 20 -6.01 53.18 1.42
C LYS A 20 -5.37 51.94 0.79
N ARG A 21 -4.87 51.04 1.64
CA ARG A 21 -4.62 49.66 1.24
C ARG A 21 -5.97 48.97 1.16
N GLU A 22 -6.59 49.01 -0.02
CA GLU A 22 -7.61 48.02 -0.34
C GLU A 22 -6.85 46.70 -0.48
N LEU A 23 -6.99 45.83 0.51
CA LEU A 23 -6.56 44.45 0.36
C LEU A 23 -7.35 43.91 -0.83
N GLY A 24 -6.67 43.58 -1.95
CA GLY A 24 -7.26 43.07 -3.19
C GLY A 24 -7.84 41.67 -3.05
N LEU A 25 -8.62 41.42 -1.98
CA LEU A 25 -9.20 40.13 -1.64
C LEU A 25 -10.16 39.62 -2.71
N GLN A 26 -10.65 40.48 -3.60
CA GLN A 26 -11.50 40.11 -4.74
C GLN A 26 -10.69 39.61 -5.96
N GLU A 27 -9.38 39.85 -5.97
CA GLU A 27 -8.49 39.56 -7.11
C GLU A 27 -7.69 38.27 -6.94
N THR A 28 -7.76 37.65 -5.77
CA THR A 28 -7.02 36.42 -5.44
C THR A 28 -7.98 35.27 -5.20
N ALA A 29 -7.74 34.14 -5.87
CA ALA A 29 -8.40 32.88 -5.53
C ALA A 29 -8.01 32.48 -4.10
N ASN A 30 -9.00 32.12 -3.27
CA ASN A 30 -8.80 31.84 -1.86
C ASN A 30 -9.17 30.40 -1.48
N SER A 31 -10.27 29.89 -2.02
CA SER A 31 -10.74 28.51 -1.75
C SER A 31 -11.55 27.99 -2.94
N ILE A 32 -11.62 26.66 -3.08
CA ILE A 32 -12.61 26.03 -3.96
C ILE A 32 -13.74 25.50 -3.09
N GLU A 33 -14.98 25.74 -3.49
CA GLU A 33 -16.13 25.07 -2.92
C GLU A 33 -16.51 23.88 -3.81
N VAL A 34 -16.64 22.71 -3.18
CA VAL A 34 -16.98 21.45 -3.85
C VAL A 34 -18.36 21.00 -3.38
N VAL A 35 -19.36 21.12 -4.25
CA VAL A 35 -20.76 20.84 -3.91
C VAL A 35 -21.20 19.56 -4.60
N ILE A 36 -21.54 18.54 -3.81
CA ILE A 36 -22.24 17.36 -4.31
C ILE A 36 -23.70 17.78 -4.56
N THR A 37 -24.14 17.76 -5.81
CA THR A 37 -25.48 18.25 -6.22
C THR A 37 -26.55 17.15 -6.21
N ASP A 38 -26.10 15.92 -6.10
CA ASP A 38 -26.92 14.73 -6.05
C ASP A 38 -27.71 14.58 -4.73
N PRO A 39 -28.98 14.13 -4.75
CA PRO A 39 -29.73 13.79 -3.54
C PRO A 39 -29.34 12.41 -2.96
N HIS A 40 -28.12 11.94 -3.20
CA HIS A 40 -27.66 10.60 -2.81
C HIS A 40 -27.44 10.50 -1.29
N ASP A 41 -27.65 9.29 -0.75
CA ASP A 41 -27.21 8.95 0.61
C ASP A 41 -25.68 8.88 0.62
N LEU A 42 -25.02 9.77 1.37
CA LEU A 42 -23.56 9.81 1.53
C LEU A 42 -23.09 8.98 2.74
N GLY A 43 -24.00 8.25 3.39
CA GLY A 43 -23.74 7.54 4.63
C GLY A 43 -23.61 8.48 5.83
N LEU A 44 -23.55 7.87 7.01
CA LEU A 44 -23.28 8.53 8.29
C LEU A 44 -22.24 7.73 9.07
N ALA A 45 -21.62 8.33 10.09
CA ALA A 45 -20.61 7.65 10.91
C ALA A 45 -21.16 6.36 11.56
N GLU A 46 -22.41 6.38 12.01
CA GLU A 46 -23.08 5.24 12.65
C GLU A 46 -23.72 4.26 11.64
N LYS A 47 -23.84 4.68 10.39
CA LYS A 47 -24.43 3.89 9.30
C LYS A 47 -23.70 4.20 7.98
N PRO A 48 -22.45 3.75 7.86
CA PRO A 48 -21.69 3.94 6.64
C PRO A 48 -22.31 3.17 5.47
N LEU A 49 -22.00 3.60 4.26
CA LEU A 49 -22.33 2.89 3.03
C LEU A 49 -21.47 1.62 2.92
N PRO A 50 -22.01 0.52 2.37
CA PRO A 50 -21.19 -0.60 1.94
C PRO A 50 -20.11 -0.11 0.96
N ARG A 51 -18.93 -0.72 1.00
CA ARG A 51 -17.88 -0.44 0.03
C ARG A 51 -18.35 -0.80 -1.39
N GLN A 52 -18.38 0.19 -2.25
CA GLN A 52 -18.76 0.05 -3.66
C GLN A 52 -18.31 1.29 -4.44
N ASN A 53 -18.32 1.20 -5.77
CA ASN A 53 -18.17 2.38 -6.60
C ASN A 53 -19.41 3.28 -6.45
N LEU A 54 -19.19 4.58 -6.30
CA LEU A 54 -20.25 5.57 -6.15
C LEU A 54 -20.06 6.68 -7.17
N THR A 55 -21.03 6.86 -8.07
CA THR A 55 -21.02 7.94 -9.05
C THR A 55 -21.84 9.12 -8.54
N LEU A 56 -21.26 10.31 -8.60
CA LEU A 56 -21.82 11.57 -8.09
C LEU A 56 -21.67 12.70 -9.12
N HIS A 57 -22.48 13.72 -9.01
CA HIS A 57 -22.42 14.98 -9.74
C HIS A 57 -21.94 16.09 -8.81
N LEU A 58 -20.95 16.84 -9.28
CA LEU A 58 -20.33 17.93 -8.55
C LEU A 58 -20.50 19.26 -9.29
N ASP A 59 -20.70 20.32 -8.51
CA ASP A 59 -20.46 21.69 -8.92
C ASP A 59 -19.24 22.23 -8.14
N LEU A 60 -18.35 22.92 -8.85
CA LEU A 60 -17.14 23.54 -8.32
C LEU A 60 -17.26 25.06 -8.47
N ARG A 61 -16.93 25.80 -7.40
CA ARG A 61 -16.85 27.26 -7.43
C ARG A 61 -15.54 27.75 -6.83
N VAL A 62 -14.76 28.49 -7.61
CA VAL A 62 -13.56 29.17 -7.09
C VAL A 62 -14.03 30.44 -6.41
N LEU A 63 -13.70 30.60 -5.13
CA LEU A 63 -14.11 31.72 -4.31
C LEU A 63 -12.95 32.68 -4.08
N ASP A 64 -13.26 33.98 -4.13
CA ASP A 64 -12.36 35.05 -3.73
C ASP A 64 -12.22 35.14 -2.19
N GLY A 65 -11.36 36.02 -1.70
CA GLY A 65 -11.16 36.27 -0.27
C GLY A 65 -12.36 36.86 0.48
N LEU A 66 -13.46 37.16 -0.23
CA LEU A 66 -14.75 37.56 0.36
C LEU A 66 -15.80 36.43 0.30
N GLY A 67 -15.43 35.24 -0.20
CA GLY A 67 -16.32 34.09 -0.34
C GLY A 67 -17.29 34.18 -1.51
N LYS A 68 -17.04 35.05 -2.50
CA LYS A 68 -17.84 35.15 -3.73
C LYS A 68 -17.17 34.41 -4.87
N THR A 69 -17.96 33.91 -5.82
CA THR A 69 -17.42 33.29 -7.05
C THR A 69 -16.49 34.26 -7.79
N MET A 70 -15.25 33.83 -8.01
CA MET A 70 -14.23 34.60 -8.71
C MET A 70 -14.40 34.46 -10.23
N GLN A 71 -15.17 35.37 -10.83
CA GLN A 71 -15.47 35.33 -12.28
C GLN A 71 -14.23 35.48 -13.17
N GLY A 72 -13.11 35.98 -12.65
CA GLY A 72 -11.85 36.09 -13.40
C GLY A 72 -11.12 34.76 -13.57
N PHE A 73 -11.42 33.74 -12.76
CA PHE A 73 -10.69 32.48 -12.78
C PHE A 73 -11.11 31.62 -13.97
N ASN A 74 -10.14 31.26 -14.81
CA ASN A 74 -10.29 30.32 -15.91
C ASN A 74 -9.05 29.42 -15.96
N GLY A 75 -9.23 28.11 -15.83
CA GLY A 75 -8.13 27.16 -15.68
C GLY A 75 -8.64 25.78 -15.30
N TYR A 76 -7.75 24.83 -15.04
CA TYR A 76 -8.13 23.49 -14.62
C TYR A 76 -7.98 23.31 -13.11
N VAL A 77 -8.89 22.52 -12.53
CA VAL A 77 -8.85 22.11 -11.13
C VAL A 77 -8.81 20.59 -11.09
N ARG A 78 -7.80 20.05 -10.44
CA ARG A 78 -7.63 18.61 -10.29
C ARG A 78 -8.51 18.06 -9.19
N LEU A 79 -9.22 16.98 -9.49
CA LEU A 79 -9.95 16.18 -8.51
C LEU A 79 -9.12 15.02 -7.98
N SER A 80 -9.21 14.77 -6.68
CA SER A 80 -8.70 13.57 -6.03
C SER A 80 -9.65 13.11 -4.91
N ALA A 81 -9.44 11.91 -4.36
CA ALA A 81 -10.10 11.49 -3.12
C ALA A 81 -9.06 10.96 -2.14
N ARG A 82 -9.33 11.16 -0.85
CA ARG A 82 -8.53 10.59 0.23
C ARG A 82 -9.45 10.17 1.39
N PRO A 83 -9.42 8.90 1.81
CA PRO A 83 -8.84 7.77 1.09
C PRO A 83 -9.67 7.39 -0.16
N GLY A 84 -9.04 6.73 -1.13
CA GLY A 84 -9.72 6.23 -2.33
C GLY A 84 -9.31 6.95 -3.61
N GLN A 85 -10.05 6.69 -4.69
CA GLN A 85 -9.72 7.16 -6.04
C GLN A 85 -10.93 7.79 -6.70
N VAL A 86 -10.68 8.81 -7.53
CA VAL A 86 -11.71 9.44 -8.36
C VAL A 86 -11.39 9.21 -9.83
N GLN A 87 -12.45 9.08 -10.60
CA GLN A 87 -12.43 9.19 -12.04
C GLN A 87 -13.47 10.24 -12.44
N ALA A 88 -13.01 11.38 -12.92
CA ALA A 88 -13.87 12.46 -13.40
C ALA A 88 -14.24 12.25 -14.88
N SER A 89 -15.39 12.77 -15.26
CA SER A 89 -15.87 12.81 -16.65
C SER A 89 -16.88 13.93 -16.84
N GLY A 90 -17.02 14.41 -18.07
CA GLY A 90 -17.93 15.52 -18.40
C GLY A 90 -17.35 16.44 -19.48
N ASP A 91 -18.06 17.53 -19.77
CA ASP A 91 -17.54 18.57 -20.67
C ASP A 91 -16.33 19.25 -20.04
N GLY A 92 -15.25 19.42 -20.82
CA GLY A 92 -14.03 20.08 -20.36
C GLY A 92 -13.23 19.31 -19.31
N VAL A 93 -13.44 18.00 -19.14
CA VAL A 93 -12.65 17.16 -18.24
C VAL A 93 -11.55 16.44 -19.01
N ILE A 94 -10.31 16.54 -18.53
CA ILE A 94 -9.14 15.82 -19.06
C ILE A 94 -8.57 15.00 -17.91
N GLY A 95 -8.69 13.67 -17.97
CA GLY A 95 -8.34 12.82 -16.84
C GLY A 95 -9.17 13.17 -15.61
N ASN A 96 -8.53 13.66 -14.55
CA ASN A 96 -9.20 14.15 -13.34
C ASN A 96 -9.19 15.69 -13.24
N ASP A 97 -8.75 16.39 -14.28
CA ASP A 97 -8.67 17.84 -14.33
C ASP A 97 -9.93 18.42 -14.96
N VAL A 98 -10.61 19.28 -14.23
CA VAL A 98 -11.89 19.88 -14.61
C VAL A 98 -11.65 21.32 -15.04
N LEU A 99 -12.05 21.66 -16.26
CA LEU A 99 -12.02 23.04 -16.75
C LEU A 99 -13.05 23.91 -16.02
N ILE A 100 -12.56 24.94 -15.34
CA ILE A 100 -13.33 25.99 -14.69
C ILE A 100 -13.43 27.19 -15.63
N ARG A 101 -14.65 27.70 -15.83
CA ARG A 101 -14.93 28.89 -16.66
C ARG A 101 -15.65 29.93 -15.84
N ASN A 102 -15.13 31.16 -15.82
CA ASN A 102 -15.64 32.24 -15.00
C ASN A 102 -15.84 31.85 -13.52
N GLY A 103 -14.88 31.09 -12.97
CA GLY A 103 -14.90 30.60 -11.60
C GLY A 103 -15.85 29.43 -11.33
N GLU A 104 -16.53 28.86 -12.32
CA GLU A 104 -17.48 27.75 -12.14
C GLU A 104 -17.18 26.54 -13.03
N GLY A 105 -17.33 25.34 -12.49
CA GLY A 105 -17.46 24.08 -13.22
C GLY A 105 -18.71 23.36 -12.75
N LYS A 106 -19.63 22.98 -13.64
CA LYS A 106 -20.96 22.46 -13.26
C LYS A 106 -21.25 21.09 -13.85
N GLY A 107 -21.95 20.27 -13.09
CA GLY A 107 -22.43 18.95 -13.52
C GLY A 107 -21.29 17.98 -13.84
N VAL A 108 -20.16 18.10 -13.15
CA VAL A 108 -19.02 17.20 -13.30
C VAL A 108 -19.40 15.84 -12.76
N VAL A 109 -19.27 14.78 -13.56
CA VAL A 109 -19.57 13.42 -13.11
C VAL A 109 -18.29 12.81 -12.54
N VAL A 110 -18.34 12.38 -11.28
CA VAL A 110 -17.22 11.74 -10.59
C VAL A 110 -17.63 10.34 -10.15
N THR A 111 -16.85 9.34 -10.55
CA THR A 111 -16.94 7.99 -9.97
C THR A 111 -15.86 7.82 -8.93
N LEU A 112 -16.30 7.66 -7.68
CA LEU A 112 -15.46 7.32 -6.55
C LEU A 112 -15.31 5.80 -6.48
N SER A 113 -14.08 5.31 -6.38
CA SER A 113 -13.75 3.90 -6.24
C SER A 113 -12.74 3.70 -5.12
N ARG A 114 -12.69 2.47 -4.59
CA ARG A 114 -11.78 2.04 -3.50
C ARG A 114 -11.89 2.86 -2.20
N ALA A 115 -12.83 3.80 -2.08
CA ALA A 115 -13.03 4.60 -0.89
C ALA A 115 -13.53 3.79 0.31
N PHE A 116 -13.02 4.11 1.49
CA PHE A 116 -13.38 3.49 2.77
C PHE A 116 -13.39 4.53 3.88
N GLY A 117 -13.99 4.18 5.02
CA GLY A 117 -14.04 5.09 6.17
C GLY A 117 -14.65 6.44 5.79
N VAL A 118 -14.07 7.52 6.33
CA VAL A 118 -14.48 8.88 5.95
C VAL A 118 -13.64 9.35 4.78
N THR A 119 -14.27 9.55 3.63
CA THR A 119 -13.63 10.05 2.41
C THR A 119 -14.21 11.39 1.99
N THR A 120 -13.38 12.19 1.33
CA THR A 120 -13.77 13.48 0.76
C THR A 120 -13.18 13.60 -0.64
N ILE A 121 -13.92 14.26 -1.53
CA ILE A 121 -13.40 14.63 -2.85
C ILE A 121 -12.70 15.98 -2.70
N TRP A 122 -11.43 16.01 -3.05
CA TRP A 122 -10.59 17.20 -3.06
C TRP A 122 -10.58 17.81 -4.44
N ALA A 123 -10.62 19.13 -4.50
CA ALA A 123 -10.44 19.92 -5.70
C ALA A 123 -9.29 20.89 -5.46
N GLN A 124 -8.26 20.88 -6.30
CA GLN A 124 -7.08 21.72 -6.15
C GLN A 124 -6.68 22.37 -7.48
N ASP A 125 -6.38 23.66 -7.44
CA ASP A 125 -5.68 24.33 -8.53
C ASP A 125 -4.19 23.98 -8.46
N ILE A 126 -3.77 23.11 -9.38
CA ILE A 126 -2.39 22.65 -9.54
C ILE A 126 -1.65 23.41 -10.65
N GLY A 127 -2.29 24.37 -11.32
CA GLY A 127 -1.67 25.17 -12.39
C GLY A 127 -1.68 24.52 -13.77
N PHE A 128 -2.30 23.34 -13.89
CA PHE A 128 -2.28 22.58 -15.13
C PHE A 128 -2.97 23.30 -16.29
N LEU A 129 -2.23 23.58 -17.37
CA LEU A 129 -2.74 24.21 -18.59
C LEU A 129 -2.38 23.35 -19.82
N PRO A 130 -3.19 22.34 -20.16
CA PRO A 130 -2.88 21.41 -21.24
C PRO A 130 -2.81 22.10 -22.61
N SER A 131 -1.75 21.82 -23.36
CA SER A 131 -1.50 22.36 -24.69
C SER A 131 -1.06 21.27 -25.66
N SER A 132 -1.61 21.32 -26.87
CA SER A 132 -1.19 20.48 -27.99
C SER A 132 -0.04 21.10 -28.81
N ASN A 133 0.51 22.23 -28.36
CA ASN A 133 1.60 22.90 -29.05
C ASN A 133 2.90 22.08 -28.94
N ALA A 134 3.66 22.00 -30.03
CA ALA A 134 4.97 21.34 -30.00
C ALA A 134 6.01 22.12 -29.17
N LYS A 135 5.76 23.41 -28.90
CA LYS A 135 6.58 24.30 -28.05
C LYS A 135 5.74 24.84 -26.88
N LYS A 136 5.21 23.90 -26.10
CA LYS A 136 4.56 24.18 -24.81
C LYS A 136 5.64 24.35 -23.76
N ALA A 137 5.39 25.27 -22.82
CA ALA A 137 6.39 25.80 -21.92
C ALA A 137 7.20 24.69 -21.23
N CYS A 138 6.51 23.71 -20.65
CA CYS A 138 7.12 22.60 -19.90
C CYS A 138 7.86 21.53 -20.72
N SER A 139 8.20 21.80 -21.99
CA SER A 139 8.96 20.88 -22.83
C SER A 139 9.76 21.58 -23.96
N ASP A 140 9.90 22.91 -23.90
CA ASP A 140 10.54 23.68 -24.95
C ASP A 140 12.03 23.99 -24.68
N LYS A 141 12.54 23.57 -23.52
CA LYS A 141 13.94 23.73 -23.05
C LYS A 141 14.30 25.16 -22.68
N ILE A 142 13.30 25.98 -22.37
CA ILE A 142 13.46 27.36 -21.93
C ILE A 142 12.79 27.49 -20.58
N ASP A 143 13.50 28.09 -19.63
CA ASP A 143 12.94 28.62 -18.39
C ASP A 143 12.02 29.81 -18.73
N ASN A 144 10.73 29.54 -18.90
CA ASN A 144 9.69 30.46 -19.32
C ASN A 144 9.20 31.37 -18.18
N ASP A 145 9.29 30.93 -16.93
CA ASP A 145 8.87 31.72 -15.75
C ASP A 145 10.06 32.40 -15.02
N GLY A 146 11.29 31.99 -15.31
CA GLY A 146 12.53 32.58 -14.83
C GLY A 146 12.95 32.14 -13.44
N ASP A 147 12.42 31.02 -12.92
CA ASP A 147 12.72 30.52 -11.57
C ASP A 147 14.07 29.77 -11.47
N GLY A 148 14.71 29.51 -12.62
CA GLY A 148 15.98 28.81 -12.76
C GLY A 148 15.85 27.30 -12.96
N ARG A 149 14.62 26.78 -13.09
CA ARG A 149 14.31 25.41 -13.50
C ARG A 149 13.85 25.43 -14.95
N THR A 150 13.71 24.26 -15.54
CA THR A 150 13.43 24.15 -16.98
C THR A 150 12.76 22.83 -17.23
N ASP A 151 11.55 22.89 -17.80
CA ASP A 151 10.74 21.78 -18.24
C ASP A 151 10.40 20.71 -17.17
N TYR A 152 9.36 19.93 -17.46
CA TYR A 152 9.08 18.71 -16.72
C TYR A 152 10.21 17.65 -16.92
N PRO A 153 10.57 16.84 -15.89
CA PRO A 153 10.12 16.84 -14.50
C PRO A 153 11.02 17.65 -13.54
N TRP A 154 11.91 18.51 -14.04
CA TRP A 154 12.86 19.24 -13.19
C TRP A 154 12.32 20.59 -12.69
N ASP A 155 11.31 21.10 -13.38
CA ASP A 155 10.52 22.25 -12.98
C ASP A 155 9.32 21.83 -12.11
N ASP A 156 9.20 22.40 -10.91
CA ASP A 156 8.12 22.09 -9.96
C ASP A 156 6.78 22.76 -10.35
N GLY A 157 6.83 23.80 -11.19
CA GLY A 157 5.64 24.47 -11.72
C GLY A 157 5.02 23.71 -12.90
N CYS A 158 5.81 22.87 -13.56
CA CYS A 158 5.34 21.94 -14.59
C CYS A 158 4.68 20.71 -14.00
N PHE A 159 3.37 20.58 -14.22
CA PHE A 159 2.66 19.38 -13.76
C PHE A 159 2.88 18.16 -14.67
N ASP A 160 2.97 18.37 -15.98
CA ASP A 160 3.16 17.32 -17.00
C ASP A 160 3.95 17.92 -18.18
N GLU A 161 4.52 17.06 -19.03
CA GLU A 161 5.22 17.49 -20.25
C GLU A 161 4.30 18.27 -21.20
N ASN A 162 2.98 18.06 -21.11
CA ASN A 162 1.97 18.70 -21.95
C ASN A 162 1.43 20.05 -21.46
N ASP A 163 2.03 20.62 -20.43
CA ASP A 163 1.64 21.91 -19.86
C ASP A 163 2.19 23.10 -20.66
N ASP A 164 1.37 24.14 -20.84
CA ASP A 164 1.71 25.38 -21.56
C ASP A 164 2.24 26.48 -20.63
N SER A 165 2.35 26.20 -19.33
CA SER A 165 2.84 27.13 -18.32
C SER A 165 3.81 26.44 -17.37
N GLU A 166 4.94 27.09 -17.09
CA GLU A 166 5.83 26.73 -15.97
C GLU A 166 5.42 27.45 -14.67
N GLU A 167 4.46 28.39 -14.71
CA GLU A 167 3.90 28.94 -13.47
C GLU A 167 3.09 27.86 -12.74
N GLY A 168 3.51 27.52 -11.52
CA GLY A 168 2.76 26.61 -10.66
C GLY A 168 1.37 27.15 -10.28
N GLY A 169 0.46 26.22 -9.95
CA GLY A 169 -0.89 26.58 -9.51
C GLY A 169 -0.93 27.44 -8.25
N SER A 170 -2.05 28.12 -8.03
CA SER A 170 -2.25 28.91 -6.82
C SER A 170 -2.27 28.06 -5.54
N GLY A 171 -2.39 26.73 -5.66
CA GLY A 171 -2.51 25.80 -4.55
C GLY A 171 -3.86 25.89 -3.82
N VAL A 172 -4.76 26.74 -4.29
CA VAL A 172 -6.11 26.90 -3.76
C VAL A 172 -6.82 25.55 -3.82
N ALA A 173 -7.46 25.18 -2.71
CA ALA A 173 -8.08 23.89 -2.58
C ALA A 173 -9.46 23.97 -1.91
N GLY A 174 -10.20 22.88 -2.06
CA GLY A 174 -11.53 22.66 -1.54
C GLY A 174 -11.80 21.19 -1.31
N VAL A 175 -12.72 20.89 -0.40
CA VAL A 175 -13.18 19.52 -0.16
C VAL A 175 -14.70 19.45 -0.17
N SER A 176 -15.23 18.32 -0.64
CA SER A 176 -16.65 18.02 -0.55
C SER A 176 -17.10 17.82 0.89
N ALA A 177 -18.43 17.73 1.08
CA ALA A 177 -18.97 17.08 2.28
C ALA A 177 -18.39 15.65 2.43
N PRO A 178 -18.21 15.17 3.67
CA PRO A 178 -17.71 13.82 3.92
C PRO A 178 -18.70 12.76 3.42
N ILE A 179 -18.14 11.66 2.91
CA ILE A 179 -18.86 10.46 2.50
C ILE A 179 -18.36 9.32 3.38
N TYR A 180 -19.27 8.53 3.92
CA TYR A 180 -18.97 7.49 4.91
C TYR A 180 -19.13 6.11 4.27
N PHE A 181 -18.03 5.35 4.21
CA PHE A 181 -17.97 3.97 3.75
C PHE A 181 -17.51 3.04 4.88
N ASP A 182 -17.87 1.77 4.76
CA ASP A 182 -17.33 0.70 5.58
C ASP A 182 -15.79 0.68 5.51
N MET A 183 -15.15 0.29 6.62
CA MET A 183 -13.73 -0.04 6.66
C MET A 183 -13.45 -1.31 5.82
N PRO A 184 -12.27 -1.44 5.20
CA PRO A 184 -11.95 -2.60 4.38
C PRO A 184 -11.64 -3.85 5.22
N THR A 185 -12.00 -5.03 4.75
CA THR A 185 -11.55 -6.30 5.34
C THR A 185 -10.11 -6.61 4.95
N VAL A 186 -9.48 -7.58 5.63
CA VAL A 186 -8.16 -8.11 5.23
C VAL A 186 -8.19 -8.61 3.78
N ALA A 187 -9.26 -9.31 3.40
CA ALA A 187 -9.39 -9.83 2.04
C ALA A 187 -9.50 -8.74 0.98
N GLU A 188 -10.23 -7.65 1.25
CA GLU A 188 -10.25 -6.50 0.34
C GLU A 188 -8.88 -5.83 0.25
N ILE A 189 -8.17 -5.69 1.38
CA ILE A 189 -6.80 -5.17 1.41
C ILE A 189 -5.88 -5.99 0.53
N GLN A 190 -6.01 -7.31 0.55
CA GLN A 190 -5.27 -8.23 -0.30
C GLN A 190 -5.77 -8.29 -1.76
N GLY A 191 -6.84 -7.56 -2.12
CA GLY A 191 -7.31 -7.44 -3.50
C GLY A 191 -8.57 -8.24 -3.84
N LYS A 192 -9.36 -8.69 -2.86
CA LYS A 192 -10.67 -9.33 -3.12
C LYS A 192 -11.57 -8.37 -3.88
N GLY A 193 -12.02 -8.81 -5.07
CA GLY A 193 -12.86 -8.02 -5.97
C GLY A 193 -12.09 -7.23 -7.03
N GLU A 194 -10.76 -7.23 -6.99
CA GLU A 194 -9.92 -6.59 -8.00
C GLU A 194 -9.56 -7.56 -9.15
N SER A 195 -9.32 -6.99 -10.33
CA SER A 195 -8.90 -7.78 -11.51
C SER A 195 -7.42 -8.19 -11.46
N ASP A 196 -6.59 -7.40 -10.77
CA ASP A 196 -5.18 -7.67 -10.52
C ASP A 196 -4.95 -7.67 -9.00
N THR A 197 -4.40 -8.77 -8.48
CA THR A 197 -4.15 -8.96 -7.05
C THR A 197 -2.67 -8.90 -6.70
N LYS A 198 -1.79 -8.58 -7.67
CA LYS A 198 -0.33 -8.52 -7.44
C LYS A 198 0.13 -7.36 -6.56
N VAL A 199 -0.77 -6.40 -6.35
CA VAL A 199 -0.56 -5.18 -5.57
C VAL A 199 -1.87 -4.89 -4.89
N SER A 200 -1.82 -4.64 -3.59
CA SER A 200 -2.97 -4.19 -2.82
C SER A 200 -3.61 -2.95 -3.48
N PRO A 201 -4.95 -2.91 -3.64
CA PRO A 201 -5.65 -1.72 -4.09
C PRO A 201 -5.54 -0.53 -3.12
N PHE A 202 -4.99 -0.74 -1.91
CA PHE A 202 -4.81 0.26 -0.87
C PHE A 202 -3.34 0.58 -0.59
N SER A 203 -2.41 0.16 -1.46
CA SER A 203 -1.00 0.49 -1.29
C SER A 203 -0.78 1.99 -1.12
N GLY A 204 -0.12 2.39 -0.03
CA GLY A 204 0.10 3.77 0.38
C GLY A 204 -0.98 4.39 1.27
N GLU A 205 -2.13 3.73 1.47
CA GLU A 205 -3.23 4.23 2.30
C GLU A 205 -3.07 3.82 3.77
N ALA A 206 -3.44 4.73 4.68
CA ALA A 206 -3.59 4.42 6.10
C ALA A 206 -4.99 3.82 6.35
N VAL A 207 -5.04 2.54 6.70
CA VAL A 207 -6.28 1.78 6.89
C VAL A 207 -6.53 1.50 8.36
N LEU A 208 -7.80 1.51 8.75
CA LEU A 208 -8.30 0.78 9.90
C LEU A 208 -9.01 -0.46 9.35
N VAL A 209 -8.58 -1.65 9.74
CA VAL A 209 -9.19 -2.90 9.25
C VAL A 209 -10.56 -3.10 9.90
N LYS A 210 -11.54 -3.52 9.11
CA LYS A 210 -12.89 -3.89 9.59
C LYS A 210 -12.79 -4.96 10.68
N ASP A 211 -13.58 -4.82 11.73
CA ASP A 211 -13.61 -5.82 12.81
C ASP A 211 -14.09 -7.18 12.27
N GLY A 212 -13.35 -8.22 12.65
CA GLY A 212 -13.53 -9.61 12.29
C GLY A 212 -12.88 -10.50 13.36
N PHE A 213 -12.77 -11.80 13.10
CA PHE A 213 -12.03 -12.70 13.98
C PHE A 213 -10.61 -12.88 13.46
N LEU A 214 -9.79 -11.85 13.68
CA LEU A 214 -8.38 -11.85 13.30
C LEU A 214 -7.55 -12.66 14.30
N VAL A 215 -7.07 -13.85 13.94
CA VAL A 215 -6.21 -14.70 14.78
C VAL A 215 -4.74 -14.59 14.40
N VAL A 216 -3.86 -14.47 15.39
CA VAL A 216 -2.41 -14.54 15.21
C VAL A 216 -1.98 -15.97 14.91
N THR A 217 -1.38 -16.21 13.74
CA THR A 217 -0.94 -17.55 13.27
C THR A 217 0.56 -17.79 13.47
N GLN A 218 1.36 -16.72 13.48
CA GLN A 218 2.79 -16.73 13.79
C GLN A 218 3.21 -15.36 14.32
N VAL A 219 4.18 -15.34 15.25
CA VAL A 219 4.90 -14.14 15.68
C VAL A 219 6.36 -14.29 15.24
N THR A 220 6.91 -13.27 14.61
CA THR A 220 8.30 -13.23 14.13
C THR A 220 9.06 -12.09 14.79
N LYS A 221 10.39 -12.05 14.57
CA LYS A 221 11.24 -10.99 15.12
C LYS A 221 10.86 -9.58 14.62
N ASP A 222 10.19 -9.52 13.48
CA ASP A 222 9.85 -8.34 12.69
C ASP A 222 8.33 -8.16 12.51
N GLY A 223 7.49 -8.87 13.26
CA GLY A 223 6.04 -8.70 13.16
C GLY A 223 5.22 -9.91 13.57
N MET A 224 4.02 -9.98 13.00
CA MET A 224 3.09 -11.09 13.20
C MET A 224 2.26 -11.36 11.96
N TYR A 225 1.92 -12.63 11.75
CA TYR A 225 0.98 -13.07 10.73
C TYR A 225 -0.40 -13.22 11.34
N VAL A 226 -1.41 -12.69 10.65
CA VAL A 226 -2.79 -12.67 11.11
C VAL A 226 -3.71 -13.21 10.02
N THR A 227 -4.75 -13.92 10.43
CA THR A 227 -5.77 -14.51 9.55
C THR A 227 -7.16 -14.14 10.06
N ASP A 228 -8.02 -13.61 9.18
CA ASP A 228 -9.43 -13.40 9.49
C ASP A 228 -10.21 -14.70 9.30
N ILE A 229 -10.56 -15.39 10.38
CA ILE A 229 -11.27 -16.67 10.30
C ILE A 229 -12.79 -16.52 10.08
N ASP A 230 -13.32 -15.30 10.18
CA ASP A 230 -14.73 -15.02 9.83
C ASP A 230 -14.91 -14.88 8.30
N ASP A 231 -13.88 -14.43 7.57
CA ASP A 231 -13.87 -14.42 6.10
C ASP A 231 -13.22 -15.71 5.57
N ALA A 232 -14.05 -16.70 5.21
CA ALA A 232 -13.57 -17.93 4.61
C ALA A 232 -13.17 -17.70 3.15
N GLY A 233 -11.88 -17.85 2.84
CA GLY A 233 -11.39 -17.83 1.46
C GLY A 233 -9.90 -17.56 1.36
N PRO A 234 -9.34 -17.59 0.14
CA PRO A 234 -8.04 -16.98 -0.10
C PRO A 234 -8.13 -15.47 0.15
N LEU A 235 -7.00 -14.83 0.46
CA LEU A 235 -6.79 -13.40 0.72
C LEU A 235 -7.12 -12.92 2.14
N ASN A 236 -7.63 -13.77 3.03
CA ASN A 236 -7.98 -13.38 4.41
C ASN A 236 -6.77 -13.34 5.38
N HIS A 237 -5.55 -13.23 4.87
CA HIS A 237 -4.32 -13.27 5.66
C HIS A 237 -3.50 -12.01 5.41
N ILE A 238 -2.80 -11.49 6.43
CA ILE A 238 -1.90 -10.35 6.29
C ILE A 238 -0.75 -10.44 7.26
N PHE A 239 0.40 -9.94 6.85
CA PHE A 239 1.53 -9.71 7.72
C PHE A 239 1.51 -8.28 8.25
N ILE A 240 1.59 -8.16 9.57
CA ILE A 240 1.68 -6.89 10.29
C ILE A 240 3.13 -6.72 10.67
N TYR A 241 3.83 -5.84 9.95
CA TYR A 241 5.24 -5.58 10.14
C TYR A 241 5.45 -4.67 11.35
N ASN A 242 6.34 -5.07 12.26
CA ASN A 242 6.75 -4.27 13.39
C ASN A 242 8.28 -4.31 13.52
N PHE A 243 8.91 -3.19 13.84
CA PHE A 243 10.39 -3.13 13.90
C PHE A 243 11.01 -4.12 14.90
N ASN A 244 10.24 -4.55 15.90
CA ASN A 244 10.63 -5.56 16.87
C ASN A 244 9.52 -6.61 17.01
N THR A 245 9.83 -7.70 17.70
CA THR A 245 8.83 -8.71 18.05
C THR A 245 7.65 -8.04 18.78
N PRO A 246 6.41 -8.21 18.32
CA PRO A 246 5.23 -7.63 18.97
C PRO A 246 5.15 -8.02 20.46
N PRO A 247 5.30 -7.07 21.40
CA PRO A 247 5.41 -7.39 22.82
C PRO A 247 4.08 -7.95 23.34
N GLY A 248 4.15 -9.03 24.10
CA GLY A 248 2.99 -9.66 24.73
C GLY A 248 2.02 -10.37 23.78
N VAL A 249 2.31 -10.44 22.47
CA VAL A 249 1.50 -11.16 21.49
C VAL A 249 1.97 -12.60 21.35
N ARG A 250 1.03 -13.55 21.31
CA ARG A 250 1.31 -14.97 21.10
C ARG A 250 0.41 -15.53 19.99
N VAL A 251 0.83 -16.64 19.38
CA VAL A 251 -0.02 -17.45 18.51
C VAL A 251 -1.32 -17.79 19.25
N CYS A 252 -2.45 -17.84 18.52
CA CYS A 252 -3.82 -18.02 19.01
C CYS A 252 -4.51 -16.76 19.58
N ASP A 253 -3.79 -15.67 19.81
CA ASP A 253 -4.40 -14.41 20.23
C ASP A 253 -5.31 -13.82 19.15
N ARG A 254 -6.35 -13.10 19.58
CA ARG A 254 -7.23 -12.36 18.67
C ARG A 254 -6.80 -10.90 18.60
N VAL A 255 -6.67 -10.36 17.40
CA VAL A 255 -6.52 -8.93 17.15
C VAL A 255 -7.92 -8.31 16.99
N LYS A 256 -8.31 -7.41 17.90
CA LYS A 256 -9.65 -6.76 17.95
C LYS A 256 -9.72 -5.41 17.23
N GLY A 257 -8.58 -4.89 16.85
CA GLY A 257 -8.47 -3.65 16.10
C GLY A 257 -7.04 -3.57 15.60
N VAL A 258 -6.88 -3.27 14.32
CA VAL A 258 -5.58 -3.05 13.71
C VAL A 258 -5.69 -1.94 12.69
N SER A 259 -4.75 -1.02 12.75
CA SER A 259 -4.60 0.06 11.78
C SER A 259 -3.14 0.25 11.43
N GLY A 260 -2.88 0.71 10.22
CA GLY A 260 -1.53 1.03 9.75
C GLY A 260 -1.54 1.41 8.28
N ILE A 261 -0.36 1.52 7.69
CA ILE A 261 -0.18 1.90 6.29
C ILE A 261 0.03 0.62 5.48
N ILE A 262 -0.77 0.42 4.44
CA ILE A 262 -0.57 -0.71 3.53
C ILE A 262 0.61 -0.42 2.61
N SER A 263 1.50 -1.39 2.48
CA SER A 263 2.73 -1.28 1.70
C SER A 263 2.98 -2.54 0.88
N GLU A 264 3.62 -2.37 -0.26
CA GLU A 264 4.13 -3.45 -1.09
C GLU A 264 5.65 -3.56 -0.93
N PHE A 265 6.11 -4.65 -0.32
CA PHE A 265 7.54 -4.88 -0.13
C PHE A 265 8.01 -6.10 -0.94
N TYR A 266 8.65 -5.86 -2.10
CA TYR A 266 9.00 -6.91 -3.06
C TYR A 266 7.81 -7.74 -3.58
N LYS A 267 6.64 -7.10 -3.76
CA LYS A 267 5.33 -7.73 -4.10
C LYS A 267 4.80 -8.61 -2.98
N PHE A 268 5.04 -8.21 -1.74
CA PHE A 268 4.44 -8.79 -0.55
C PHE A 268 3.68 -7.69 0.16
N THR A 269 2.37 -7.90 0.33
CA THR A 269 1.48 -6.96 1.00
C THR A 269 1.69 -7.02 2.51
N GLU A 270 2.08 -5.90 3.10
CA GLU A 270 2.27 -5.77 4.54
C GLU A 270 1.58 -4.53 5.11
N LEU A 271 1.24 -4.59 6.39
CA LEU A 271 0.70 -3.46 7.15
C LEU A 271 1.81 -2.89 8.05
N ASN A 272 2.26 -1.68 7.68
CA ASN A 272 3.37 -0.95 8.29
C ASN A 272 2.89 0.10 9.29
N PHE A 273 3.80 0.54 10.17
CA PHE A 273 3.50 1.44 11.30
C PHE A 273 2.23 1.05 12.07
N PRO A 274 2.10 -0.22 12.50
CA PRO A 274 0.85 -0.72 13.03
C PRO A 274 0.53 -0.19 14.42
N SER A 275 -0.77 -0.02 14.67
CA SER A 275 -1.36 0.04 16.00
C SER A 275 -2.40 -1.07 16.12
N TRP A 276 -2.40 -1.80 17.23
CA TRP A 276 -3.30 -2.92 17.43
C TRP A 276 -3.77 -3.08 18.85
N ILE A 277 -4.90 -3.78 19.00
CA ILE A 277 -5.46 -4.21 20.28
C ILE A 277 -5.59 -5.72 20.25
N VAL A 278 -5.06 -6.40 21.27
CA VAL A 278 -5.10 -7.86 21.37
C VAL A 278 -6.02 -8.30 22.50
N GLU A 279 -6.84 -9.30 22.22
CA GLU A 279 -7.49 -10.16 23.21
C GLU A 279 -6.69 -11.44 23.36
N GLU A 280 -6.15 -11.65 24.56
CA GLU A 280 -5.32 -12.80 24.86
C GLU A 280 -6.10 -14.11 24.90
N TRP A 281 -5.54 -15.11 24.23
CA TRP A 281 -6.00 -16.49 24.32
C TRP A 281 -5.38 -17.20 25.52
N HIS A 282 -6.23 -17.97 26.22
CA HIS A 282 -5.84 -18.92 27.26
C HIS A 282 -6.47 -20.28 26.99
N PRO A 283 -5.75 -21.39 27.20
CA PRO A 283 -6.31 -22.74 27.02
C PRO A 283 -7.58 -23.02 27.83
N LYS A 284 -7.72 -22.37 28.98
CA LYS A 284 -8.91 -22.50 29.85
C LYS A 284 -10.17 -21.90 29.20
N LYS A 285 -10.03 -20.96 28.26
CA LYS A 285 -11.14 -20.30 27.56
C LYS A 285 -11.58 -21.07 26.31
N GLY A 286 -10.79 -22.02 25.83
CA GLY A 286 -11.12 -22.84 24.66
C GLY A 286 -9.90 -23.33 23.89
N GLN A 287 -10.15 -24.05 22.80
CA GLN A 287 -9.11 -24.46 21.86
C GLN A 287 -8.49 -23.24 21.16
N CYS A 288 -7.23 -23.35 20.73
CA CYS A 288 -6.58 -22.36 19.89
C CYS A 288 -7.40 -22.17 18.59
N PRO A 289 -7.77 -20.93 18.21
CA PRO A 289 -8.62 -20.67 17.05
C PRO A 289 -7.86 -20.64 15.72
N VAL A 290 -6.55 -20.93 15.70
CA VAL A 290 -5.77 -21.03 14.46
C VAL A 290 -6.35 -22.16 13.58
N PRO A 291 -6.76 -21.87 12.33
CA PRO A 291 -7.34 -22.88 11.44
C PRO A 291 -6.27 -23.83 10.91
N GLU A 292 -6.67 -25.06 10.57
CA GLU A 292 -5.76 -26.00 9.89
C GLU A 292 -5.19 -25.37 8.61
N PRO A 293 -3.87 -25.50 8.35
CA PRO A 293 -3.23 -24.88 7.21
C PRO A 293 -3.82 -25.39 5.89
N VAL A 294 -3.95 -24.49 4.92
CA VAL A 294 -4.34 -24.87 3.57
C VAL A 294 -3.23 -25.71 2.95
N VAL A 295 -3.60 -26.85 2.36
CA VAL A 295 -2.64 -27.70 1.65
C VAL A 295 -2.42 -27.17 0.24
N LEU A 296 -1.19 -26.80 -0.10
CA LEU A 296 -0.80 -26.38 -1.45
C LEU A 296 -0.40 -27.61 -2.26
N ASP A 297 -1.21 -27.93 -3.26
CA ASP A 297 -0.91 -29.00 -4.21
C ASP A 297 -0.06 -28.49 -5.40
N GLU A 298 0.33 -29.43 -6.27
CA GLU A 298 1.13 -29.13 -7.46
C GLU A 298 0.47 -28.04 -8.34
N SER A 299 -0.86 -28.09 -8.48
CA SER A 299 -1.61 -27.16 -9.34
C SER A 299 -1.64 -25.74 -8.76
N THR A 300 -1.74 -25.63 -7.45
CA THR A 300 -1.73 -24.36 -6.72
C THR A 300 -0.36 -23.71 -6.81
N LEU A 301 0.70 -24.48 -6.55
CA LEU A 301 2.09 -24.01 -6.65
C LEU A 301 2.48 -23.58 -8.08
N ALA A 302 1.90 -24.21 -9.10
CA ALA A 302 2.16 -23.87 -10.50
C ALA A 302 1.52 -22.54 -10.95
N SER A 303 0.59 -21.99 -10.17
CA SER A 303 -0.18 -20.81 -10.53
C SER A 303 0.10 -19.64 -9.58
N ASN A 304 0.86 -18.66 -10.07
CA ASN A 304 1.15 -17.44 -9.30
C ASN A 304 -0.13 -16.72 -8.84
N LYS A 305 -1.20 -16.74 -9.66
CA LYS A 305 -2.48 -16.11 -9.32
C LYS A 305 -3.14 -16.77 -8.11
N THR A 306 -3.06 -18.10 -8.00
CA THR A 306 -3.63 -18.82 -6.85
C THR A 306 -2.75 -18.71 -5.61
N MET A 307 -1.42 -18.69 -5.80
CA MET A 307 -0.47 -18.47 -4.72
C MET A 307 -0.60 -17.09 -4.08
N GLU A 308 -0.88 -16.04 -4.87
CA GLU A 308 -1.18 -14.70 -4.37
C GLU A 308 -2.32 -14.71 -3.36
N GLY A 309 -3.33 -15.55 -3.60
CA GLY A 309 -4.44 -15.78 -2.68
C GLY A 309 -4.06 -16.32 -1.31
N TYR A 310 -2.87 -16.91 -1.16
CA TYR A 310 -2.38 -17.47 0.09
C TYR A 310 -1.17 -16.71 0.63
N GLU A 311 -0.89 -15.52 0.11
CA GLU A 311 0.13 -14.65 0.69
C GLU A 311 -0.15 -14.40 2.17
N SER A 312 0.88 -14.47 3.01
CA SER A 312 0.81 -14.39 4.48
C SER A 312 0.07 -15.55 5.16
N ALA A 313 -0.57 -16.45 4.40
CA ALA A 313 -1.30 -17.57 4.93
C ALA A 313 -0.38 -18.58 5.62
N LEU A 314 -0.91 -19.25 6.64
CA LEU A 314 -0.32 -20.48 7.15
C LEU A 314 -0.70 -21.63 6.20
N VAL A 315 0.30 -22.18 5.51
CA VAL A 315 0.14 -23.19 4.47
C VAL A 315 0.87 -24.48 4.81
N ARG A 316 0.53 -25.57 4.11
CA ARG A 316 1.20 -26.86 4.22
C ARG A 316 1.45 -27.46 2.85
N VAL A 317 2.66 -27.98 2.62
CA VAL A 317 2.97 -28.86 1.49
C VAL A 317 3.19 -30.28 2.02
N VAL A 318 2.76 -31.28 1.27
CA VAL A 318 2.79 -32.70 1.69
C VAL A 318 3.53 -33.55 0.67
N ASN A 319 4.20 -34.60 1.15
CA ASN A 319 4.98 -35.54 0.34
C ASN A 319 6.00 -34.84 -0.56
N VAL A 320 6.83 -33.98 0.02
CA VAL A 320 7.76 -33.14 -0.75
C VAL A 320 9.09 -33.85 -0.99
N ARG A 321 9.74 -33.56 -2.14
CA ARG A 321 11.08 -34.05 -2.48
C ARG A 321 12.08 -32.90 -2.40
N ILE A 322 13.24 -33.13 -1.78
CA ILE A 322 14.37 -32.19 -1.81
C ILE A 322 15.38 -32.57 -2.89
N ALA A 323 16.33 -31.69 -3.21
CA ALA A 323 17.44 -32.02 -4.12
C ALA A 323 18.28 -33.22 -3.62
N ASP A 324 18.81 -34.00 -4.55
CA ASP A 324 19.81 -35.02 -4.21
C ASP A 324 21.14 -34.36 -3.80
N GLU A 325 21.53 -33.32 -4.52
CA GLU A 325 22.72 -32.50 -4.28
C GLU A 325 22.43 -31.02 -4.55
N LEU A 326 23.25 -30.15 -3.96
CA LEU A 326 23.25 -28.72 -4.24
C LEU A 326 23.94 -28.45 -5.57
N LYS A 327 23.37 -27.55 -6.37
CA LYS A 327 23.98 -27.11 -7.62
C LYS A 327 24.91 -25.94 -7.36
N ASP A 328 26.17 -26.08 -7.73
CA ASP A 328 27.13 -24.97 -7.73
C ASP A 328 27.15 -24.30 -9.11
N CYS A 329 26.73 -23.04 -9.15
CA CYS A 329 26.75 -22.21 -10.36
C CYS A 329 27.78 -21.09 -10.30
N ASP A 330 28.58 -21.02 -9.23
CA ASP A 330 29.72 -20.10 -9.12
C ASP A 330 30.96 -20.77 -9.72
N PHE A 331 31.12 -20.60 -11.04
CA PHE A 331 32.20 -21.21 -11.81
C PHE A 331 33.52 -20.46 -11.65
N ASN A 332 33.45 -19.15 -11.45
CA ASN A 332 34.60 -18.26 -11.30
C ASN A 332 35.15 -18.25 -9.86
N LYS A 333 34.35 -18.74 -8.89
CA LYS A 333 34.64 -18.89 -7.46
C LYS A 333 34.80 -17.57 -6.71
N ASP A 334 34.06 -16.55 -7.10
CA ASP A 334 34.05 -15.24 -6.43
C ASP A 334 33.05 -15.19 -5.26
N GLY A 335 32.27 -16.26 -5.05
CA GLY A 335 31.26 -16.37 -4.00
C GLY A 335 29.91 -15.79 -4.38
N SER A 336 29.69 -15.45 -5.65
CA SER A 336 28.46 -14.90 -6.18
C SER A 336 28.06 -15.56 -7.50
N VAL A 337 26.80 -15.37 -7.91
CA VAL A 337 26.27 -15.90 -9.17
C VAL A 337 25.61 -14.77 -9.92
N ASP A 338 26.16 -14.42 -11.07
CA ASP A 338 25.70 -13.31 -11.91
C ASP A 338 24.23 -13.40 -12.29
N TYR A 339 23.54 -12.26 -12.34
CA TYR A 339 22.18 -12.16 -12.88
C TYR A 339 22.19 -11.79 -14.35
N ARG A 340 21.09 -12.14 -15.04
CA ARG A 340 20.85 -11.65 -16.39
C ARG A 340 20.76 -10.13 -16.34
N ASP A 341 21.61 -9.47 -17.11
CA ASP A 341 21.64 -8.02 -17.16
C ASP A 341 20.33 -7.49 -17.78
N TYR A 342 19.67 -6.59 -17.06
CA TYR A 342 18.35 -6.10 -17.43
C TYR A 342 18.36 -5.29 -18.75
N ASN A 343 19.43 -4.54 -19.01
CA ASN A 343 19.48 -3.60 -20.13
C ASN A 343 19.95 -4.26 -21.43
N THR A 344 20.94 -5.14 -21.31
CA THR A 344 21.61 -5.81 -22.44
C THR A 344 21.07 -7.21 -22.69
N ASN A 345 20.29 -7.76 -21.76
CA ASN A 345 19.80 -9.14 -21.77
C ASN A 345 20.92 -10.20 -21.78
N TYR A 346 22.16 -9.79 -21.49
CA TYR A 346 23.33 -10.66 -21.40
C TYR A 346 23.24 -11.56 -20.17
N CYS A 347 23.68 -12.81 -20.30
CA CYS A 347 23.71 -13.81 -19.24
C CYS A 347 24.98 -14.63 -19.37
N SER A 348 25.83 -14.60 -18.35
CA SER A 348 27.06 -15.40 -18.25
C SER A 348 26.75 -16.89 -18.09
N GLU A 349 27.78 -17.75 -18.11
CA GLU A 349 27.61 -19.19 -17.89
C GLU A 349 27.02 -19.50 -16.50
N GLU A 350 27.38 -18.71 -15.49
CA GLU A 350 26.87 -18.80 -14.12
C GLU A 350 25.39 -18.43 -14.05
N CYS A 351 25.02 -17.32 -14.71
CA CYS A 351 23.64 -16.91 -14.88
C CYS A 351 22.80 -18.00 -15.57
N ALA A 352 23.32 -18.62 -16.65
CA ALA A 352 22.63 -19.68 -17.37
C ALA A 352 22.47 -20.95 -16.53
N CYS A 353 23.50 -21.30 -15.75
CA CYS A 353 23.44 -22.41 -14.78
C CYS A 353 22.34 -22.17 -13.73
N ARG A 354 22.24 -20.96 -13.18
CA ARG A 354 21.17 -20.61 -12.22
C ARG A 354 19.80 -20.73 -12.85
N GLU A 355 19.58 -20.14 -14.03
CA GLU A 355 18.28 -20.22 -14.73
C GLU A 355 17.87 -21.65 -15.08
N GLU A 356 18.83 -22.55 -15.33
CA GLU A 356 18.56 -23.98 -15.48
C GLU A 356 18.14 -24.61 -14.14
N CYS A 357 18.84 -24.28 -13.05
CA CYS A 357 18.46 -24.73 -11.71
C CYS A 357 17.06 -24.24 -11.31
N GLU A 358 16.73 -22.99 -11.59
CA GLU A 358 15.40 -22.40 -11.31
C GLU A 358 14.27 -23.22 -11.94
N LYS A 359 14.46 -23.70 -13.19
CA LYS A 359 13.48 -24.53 -13.92
C LYS A 359 13.34 -25.94 -13.37
N SER A 360 14.37 -26.49 -12.75
CA SER A 360 14.36 -27.86 -12.23
C SER A 360 13.66 -27.91 -10.86
N PRO A 361 12.54 -28.65 -10.68
CA PRO A 361 11.70 -28.56 -9.47
C PRO A 361 12.43 -28.86 -8.16
N THR A 362 13.46 -29.70 -8.21
CA THR A 362 14.23 -30.13 -7.04
C THR A 362 15.58 -29.43 -6.93
N CYS A 363 15.98 -28.57 -7.87
CA CYS A 363 17.30 -27.95 -7.81
C CYS A 363 17.35 -26.79 -6.81
N THR A 364 18.35 -26.84 -5.92
CA THR A 364 18.74 -25.77 -5.00
C THR A 364 20.14 -25.32 -5.35
N GLU A 365 20.32 -24.03 -5.58
CA GLU A 365 21.63 -23.44 -5.85
C GLU A 365 22.37 -23.16 -4.52
N ILE A 366 23.66 -23.48 -4.47
CA ILE A 366 24.44 -23.51 -3.22
C ILE A 366 24.69 -22.12 -2.63
N ASN A 367 24.91 -21.10 -3.46
CA ASN A 367 25.14 -19.73 -2.99
C ASN A 367 23.85 -19.14 -2.43
N GLN A 368 22.70 -19.42 -3.05
CA GLN A 368 21.38 -19.08 -2.55
C GLN A 368 21.12 -19.73 -1.18
N TYR A 369 21.44 -21.01 -1.03
CA TYR A 369 21.30 -21.74 0.24
C TYR A 369 22.23 -21.17 1.33
N ARG A 370 23.50 -20.90 1.00
CA ARG A 370 24.48 -20.35 1.96
C ARG A 370 24.18 -18.92 2.38
N ALA A 371 23.79 -18.07 1.44
CA ALA A 371 23.56 -16.65 1.70
C ALA A 371 22.22 -16.40 2.40
N TYR A 372 21.17 -17.16 2.06
CA TYR A 372 19.81 -16.86 2.49
C TYR A 372 19.08 -18.03 3.18
N GLY A 373 19.71 -19.20 3.31
CA GLY A 373 19.08 -20.38 3.90
C GLY A 373 17.93 -20.95 3.06
N GLN A 374 17.82 -20.54 1.79
CA GLN A 374 16.73 -20.92 0.91
C GLN A 374 17.03 -22.25 0.24
N TRP A 375 16.17 -23.24 0.45
CA TRP A 375 16.28 -24.55 -0.19
C TRP A 375 14.97 -24.93 -0.88
N ALA A 376 15.08 -25.56 -2.04
CA ALA A 376 13.95 -25.92 -2.87
C ALA A 376 13.36 -27.27 -2.44
N VAL A 377 12.03 -27.32 -2.42
CA VAL A 377 11.26 -28.56 -2.33
C VAL A 377 10.31 -28.67 -3.51
N SER A 378 10.07 -29.89 -3.98
CA SER A 378 9.11 -30.15 -5.04
C SER A 378 7.87 -30.88 -4.53
N VAL A 379 6.71 -30.49 -5.06
CA VAL A 379 5.43 -31.21 -4.97
C VAL A 379 5.03 -31.54 -6.40
N GLY A 380 5.18 -32.82 -6.78
CA GLY A 380 5.13 -33.20 -8.20
C GLY A 380 6.23 -32.47 -8.99
N ASN A 381 5.85 -31.78 -10.06
CA ASN A 381 6.76 -30.94 -10.86
C ASN A 381 6.79 -29.47 -10.45
N SER A 382 6.06 -29.08 -9.40
CA SER A 382 6.06 -27.71 -8.90
C SER A 382 7.12 -27.52 -7.82
N LYS A 383 7.77 -26.35 -7.81
CA LYS A 383 8.80 -25.96 -6.82
C LYS A 383 8.22 -24.94 -5.83
N VAL A 384 8.68 -24.98 -4.59
CA VAL A 384 8.58 -23.86 -3.63
C VAL A 384 9.85 -23.82 -2.79
N PHE A 385 10.27 -22.63 -2.35
CA PHE A 385 11.41 -22.49 -1.45
C PHE A 385 10.97 -22.63 0.01
N VAL A 386 11.89 -23.07 0.86
CA VAL A 386 11.73 -23.13 2.31
C VAL A 386 12.92 -22.41 2.93
N VAL A 387 12.67 -21.63 3.99
CA VAL A 387 13.71 -21.05 4.84
C VAL A 387 13.42 -21.47 6.27
N SER A 388 14.21 -22.40 6.79
CA SER A 388 14.00 -23.01 8.10
C SER A 388 14.93 -22.50 9.20
N GLN A 389 15.92 -21.65 8.87
CA GLN A 389 16.99 -21.27 9.80
C GLN A 389 16.50 -20.56 11.07
N GLU A 390 15.39 -19.81 11.01
CA GLU A 390 14.84 -19.16 12.21
C GLU A 390 14.14 -20.17 13.14
N ALA A 391 13.46 -21.17 12.56
CA ALA A 391 12.72 -22.17 13.32
C ALA A 391 13.59 -23.36 13.77
N LEU A 392 14.58 -23.73 12.97
CA LEU A 392 15.55 -24.80 13.19
C LEU A 392 16.94 -24.37 12.70
N PRO A 393 17.72 -23.63 13.50
CA PRO A 393 19.04 -23.13 13.09
C PRO A 393 20.05 -24.23 12.69
N ASP A 394 19.97 -25.39 13.33
CA ASP A 394 20.90 -26.51 13.11
C ASP A 394 20.39 -27.53 12.07
N PHE A 395 19.23 -27.30 11.45
CA PHE A 395 18.67 -28.23 10.48
C PHE A 395 19.29 -28.03 9.10
N ASP A 396 20.05 -29.03 8.65
CA ASP A 396 20.56 -29.12 7.28
C ASP A 396 19.76 -30.16 6.47
N PRO A 397 18.87 -29.75 5.53
CA PRO A 397 18.13 -30.69 4.69
C PRO A 397 19.04 -31.58 3.82
N PHE A 398 20.28 -31.18 3.56
CA PHE A 398 21.20 -31.90 2.69
C PHE A 398 22.23 -32.77 3.43
N ALA A 399 22.17 -32.83 4.77
CA ALA A 399 23.08 -33.63 5.57
C ALA A 399 23.06 -35.13 5.19
N GLU A 400 24.21 -35.77 5.33
CA GLU A 400 24.36 -37.20 5.04
C GLU A 400 23.41 -38.03 5.94
N GLY A 401 22.64 -38.94 5.32
CA GLY A 401 21.66 -39.77 6.03
C GLY A 401 20.26 -39.18 6.16
N HIS A 402 20.04 -37.91 5.78
CA HIS A 402 18.69 -37.35 5.70
C HIS A 402 17.90 -37.96 4.54
N LYS A 403 16.62 -38.27 4.80
CA LYS A 403 15.70 -38.72 3.77
C LYS A 403 15.47 -37.59 2.79
N LYS A 404 15.42 -37.95 1.51
CA LYS A 404 15.15 -36.97 0.46
C LYS A 404 13.67 -36.63 0.28
N THR A 405 12.81 -37.33 1.00
CA THR A 405 11.37 -37.08 1.05
C THR A 405 11.00 -36.62 2.45
N ILE A 406 10.20 -35.57 2.55
CA ILE A 406 9.67 -35.03 3.80
C ILE A 406 8.15 -35.16 3.74
N SER A 407 7.55 -35.70 4.80
CA SER A 407 6.11 -35.99 4.83
C SER A 407 5.26 -34.73 4.75
N SER A 408 5.64 -33.67 5.47
CA SER A 408 5.03 -32.35 5.29
C SER A 408 5.91 -31.22 5.80
N ILE A 409 5.76 -30.04 5.20
CA ILE A 409 6.31 -28.78 5.69
C ILE A 409 5.15 -27.80 5.83
N THR A 410 5.03 -27.21 7.02
CA THR A 410 4.04 -26.17 7.33
C THR A 410 4.76 -24.84 7.57
N GLY A 411 4.12 -23.71 7.31
CA GLY A 411 4.71 -22.40 7.58
C GLY A 411 3.95 -21.26 6.93
N ASN A 412 4.32 -20.02 7.24
CA ASN A 412 3.72 -18.85 6.62
C ASN A 412 4.33 -18.61 5.23
N LEU A 413 3.46 -18.34 4.25
CA LEU A 413 3.85 -18.12 2.86
C LEU A 413 4.22 -16.65 2.62
N ARG A 414 5.36 -16.41 1.98
CA ARG A 414 5.82 -15.05 1.62
C ARG A 414 6.19 -15.00 0.13
N ASN A 415 5.76 -13.93 -0.53
CA ASN A 415 6.22 -13.58 -1.87
C ASN A 415 7.58 -12.90 -1.80
N MET A 416 8.44 -13.24 -2.75
CA MET A 416 9.74 -12.60 -2.95
C MET A 416 9.98 -12.48 -4.45
N SER A 417 9.56 -11.35 -5.04
CA SER A 417 9.42 -11.18 -6.49
C SER A 417 10.67 -11.47 -7.34
N PHE A 418 11.87 -11.38 -6.77
CA PHE A 418 13.12 -11.69 -7.46
C PHE A 418 13.42 -13.20 -7.54
N LEU A 419 12.77 -14.06 -6.74
CA LEU A 419 12.93 -15.51 -6.81
C LEU A 419 12.12 -16.12 -7.97
N LYS A 420 12.51 -17.34 -8.36
CA LYS A 420 11.86 -18.14 -9.40
C LYS A 420 11.76 -19.61 -8.93
N PRO A 421 10.58 -20.08 -8.47
CA PRO A 421 9.33 -19.32 -8.24
C PRO A 421 9.46 -18.34 -7.07
N ALA A 422 8.57 -17.35 -7.03
CA ALA A 422 8.64 -16.20 -6.10
C ALA A 422 8.15 -16.50 -4.68
N TRP A 423 8.14 -17.76 -4.24
CA TRP A 423 7.40 -18.17 -3.03
C TRP A 423 8.29 -18.93 -2.06
N ILE A 424 8.25 -18.50 -0.80
CA ILE A 424 8.99 -19.10 0.31
C ILE A 424 8.01 -19.48 1.41
N ILE A 425 8.15 -20.68 1.94
CA ILE A 425 7.49 -21.12 3.17
C ILE A 425 8.47 -20.92 4.33
N TYR A 426 8.03 -20.21 5.36
CA TYR A 426 8.76 -20.01 6.61
C TYR A 426 8.11 -20.86 7.72
N PRO A 427 8.70 -22.02 8.08
CA PRO A 427 8.24 -22.80 9.23
C PRO A 427 8.30 -21.98 10.52
N ARG A 428 7.37 -22.23 11.45
CA ARG A 428 7.25 -21.46 12.70
C ARG A 428 8.11 -22.05 13.81
N CYS A 429 8.24 -23.37 13.83
CA CYS A 429 8.98 -24.12 14.85
C CYS A 429 9.36 -25.52 14.33
N PRO A 430 10.12 -26.33 15.09
CA PRO A 430 10.52 -27.67 14.65
C PRO A 430 9.37 -28.62 14.30
N ASP A 431 8.21 -28.52 14.95
CA ASP A 431 7.05 -29.37 14.67
C ASP A 431 6.46 -29.14 13.26
N ASP A 432 6.76 -28.02 12.61
CA ASP A 432 6.25 -27.71 11.27
C ASP A 432 7.00 -28.46 10.15
N ILE A 433 8.16 -29.08 10.44
CA ILE A 433 8.91 -29.94 9.51
C ILE A 433 8.76 -31.40 9.96
N VAL A 434 7.90 -32.14 9.26
CA VAL A 434 7.59 -33.55 9.59
C VAL A 434 8.30 -34.46 8.60
N LEU A 435 9.41 -35.05 9.04
CA LEU A 435 10.20 -35.97 8.20
C LEU A 435 9.40 -37.23 7.87
N ASP A 436 8.79 -37.87 8.87
CA ASP A 436 8.02 -39.10 8.74
C ASP A 436 6.71 -39.03 9.54
N GLY A 437 5.64 -39.63 8.99
CA GLY A 437 4.35 -39.75 9.66
C GLY A 437 3.39 -38.61 9.31
N SER A 438 2.38 -38.41 10.15
CA SER A 438 1.36 -37.36 9.94
C SER A 438 1.65 -36.14 10.82
N PRO A 439 1.46 -34.92 10.31
CA PRO A 439 1.57 -33.71 11.13
C PRO A 439 0.56 -33.74 12.27
N LYS A 440 0.96 -33.21 13.43
CA LYS A 440 0.04 -32.97 14.55
C LYS A 440 -0.96 -31.85 14.17
N PRO A 441 -2.13 -31.78 14.84
CA PRO A 441 -3.05 -30.67 14.67
C PRO A 441 -2.36 -29.32 14.93
N ILE A 442 -2.65 -28.32 14.11
CA ILE A 442 -1.97 -27.02 14.15
C ILE A 442 -2.21 -26.27 15.46
N ALA A 443 -3.38 -26.50 16.07
CA ALA A 443 -3.75 -25.96 17.37
C ALA A 443 -2.86 -26.49 18.53
N GLN A 444 -1.99 -27.46 18.26
CA GLN A 444 -1.07 -28.08 19.22
C GLN A 444 0.41 -27.90 18.84
N THR A 445 0.72 -27.28 17.68
CA THR A 445 2.11 -27.09 17.22
C THR A 445 2.45 -25.61 17.14
N CYS A 446 3.66 -25.28 17.58
CA CYS A 446 4.15 -23.90 17.61
C CYS A 446 3.23 -22.94 18.37
N VAL A 447 2.50 -23.46 19.37
CA VAL A 447 1.66 -22.70 20.29
C VAL A 447 2.36 -22.67 21.64
N ASN A 448 2.47 -21.48 22.24
CA ASN A 448 3.02 -21.26 23.58
C ASN A 448 1.91 -20.77 24.53
N PRO A 449 1.16 -21.69 25.17
CA PRO A 449 0.01 -21.31 25.97
C PRO A 449 0.38 -20.44 27.18
N ARG A 450 -0.42 -19.39 27.45
CA ARG A 450 -0.31 -18.63 28.70
C ARG A 450 -0.70 -19.51 29.88
N THR A 451 0.24 -19.73 30.81
CA THR A 451 -0.05 -20.41 32.08
C THR A 451 -0.49 -19.39 33.14
N SER A 452 -1.39 -19.80 34.05
CA SER A 452 -1.83 -18.92 35.14
C SER A 452 -0.67 -18.75 36.13
N GLY A 453 0.09 -17.65 35.99
CA GLY A 453 1.30 -17.35 36.75
C GLY A 453 2.31 -16.51 35.98
N GLU A 454 2.24 -16.49 34.64
CA GLU A 454 2.98 -15.55 33.78
C GLU A 454 2.23 -14.21 33.72
N GLU A 455 2.11 -13.53 34.85
CA GLU A 455 1.87 -12.08 34.85
C GLU A 455 3.24 -11.40 34.73
N ASP A 456 3.41 -10.60 33.68
CA ASP A 456 4.39 -9.50 33.61
C ASP A 456 5.90 -9.83 33.63
N GLU A 457 6.38 -10.69 32.72
CA GLU A 457 7.73 -10.44 32.19
C GLU A 457 7.62 -9.93 30.75
N PRO A 458 7.99 -8.66 30.49
CA PRO A 458 8.14 -8.16 29.13
C PRO A 458 9.36 -8.87 28.54
N ASN A 459 9.12 -9.83 27.65
CA ASN A 459 10.16 -10.31 26.72
C ASN A 459 10.37 -9.29 25.61
#